data_AF-A0A158DXA3-F1
#
_entry.id   AF-A0A158DXA3-F1
#
_cell.length_a   1.000
_cell.length_b   1.000
_cell.length_c   1.000
_cell.angle_alpha   90.00
_cell.angle_beta   90.00
_cell.angle_gamma   90.00
#
_symmetry.space_group_name_H-M   'P 1'
#
loop_
_entity.id
_entity.type
_entity.pdbx_description
1 polymer ?
#
loop_
_entity_poly.entity_id
_entity_poly.type
_entity_poly.pdbx_seq_one_letter_code
_entity_poly.pdbx_strand_id
1 'polypeptide(L)' 'MDTASNERLQSIAIEIQIEDCHRMIERQCERLARQLERGQDPKESTFVLYCLQQSLIALSNSKLYSEWDAKCVPRRKQSQ' A
#
# COMPACT_ATOMS: atom_id res chain seq x y z
N MET A 1 16.03 -16.86 14.72
CA MET A 1 15.47 -15.70 13.99
C MET A 1 14.14 -15.42 14.63
N ASP A 2 14.02 -14.26 15.27
CA ASP A 2 12.88 -13.95 16.12
C ASP A 2 11.72 -13.42 15.27
N THR A 3 10.51 -13.94 15.52
CA THR A 3 9.27 -13.57 14.80
C THR A 3 9.01 -12.06 14.81
N ALA A 4 9.34 -11.39 15.91
CA ALA A 4 9.21 -9.94 16.05
C ALA A 4 10.09 -9.13 15.08
N SER A 5 11.26 -9.64 14.70
CA SER A 5 12.13 -8.99 13.71
C SER A 5 11.56 -9.13 12.29
N ASN A 6 10.93 -10.27 11.99
CA ASN A 6 10.31 -10.54 10.70
C ASN A 6 9.06 -9.68 10.47
N GLU A 7 8.22 -9.53 11.49
CA GLU A 7 7.01 -8.68 11.44
C GLU A 7 7.37 -7.19 11.21
N ARG A 8 8.43 -6.70 11.86
CA ARG A 8 8.92 -5.32 11.60
C ARG A 8 9.38 -5.12 10.17
N LEU A 9 10.10 -6.08 9.61
CA LEU A 9 10.56 -6.01 8.21
C LEU A 9 9.38 -6.01 7.23
N GLN A 10 8.34 -6.81 7.50
CA GLN A 10 7.11 -6.82 6.70
C GLN A 10 6.36 -5.49 6.79
N SER A 11 6.24 -4.90 8.00
CA SER A 11 5.62 -3.59 8.17
C SER A 11 6.34 -2.49 7.38
N ILE A 12 7.68 -2.46 7.46
CA ILE A 12 8.49 -1.50 6.70
C ILE A 12 8.33 -1.71 5.19
N ALA A 13 8.32 -2.97 4.74
CA ALA A 13 8.13 -3.28 3.32
C ALA A 13 6.77 -2.80 2.79
N ILE A 14 5.70 -2.97 3.57
CA ILE A 14 4.36 -2.48 3.21
C ILE A 14 4.34 -0.95 3.15
N GLU A 15 4.99 -0.25 4.09
CA GLU A 15 5.10 1.21 4.07
C GLU A 15 5.81 1.73 2.82
N ILE A 16 6.93 1.10 2.43
CA ILE A 16 7.65 1.43 1.19
C ILE A 16 6.74 1.25 -0.02
N GLN A 17 5.98 0.15 -0.09
CA GLN A 17 5.06 -0.11 -1.20
C GLN A 17 3.91 0.91 -1.26
N ILE A 18 3.39 1.35 -0.11
CA ILE A 18 2.38 2.42 -0.04
C ILE A 18 2.94 3.72 -0.59
N GLU A 19 4.15 4.11 -0.17
CA GLU A 19 4.82 5.31 -0.68
C GLU A 19 5.07 5.24 -2.19
N ASP A 20 5.51 4.08 -2.70
CA ASP A 20 5.68 3.88 -4.14
C ASP A 20 4.35 4.02 -4.89
N CYS A 21 3.27 3.48 -4.33
CA CYS A 21 1.95 3.60 -4.94
C CYS A 21 1.48 5.06 -4.99
N HIS A 22 1.73 5.86 -3.95
CA HIS A 22 1.48 7.31 -3.98
C HIS A 22 2.30 8.02 -5.05
N ARG A 23 3.61 7.76 -5.13
CA ARG A 23 4.49 8.34 -6.17
C ARG A 23 4.01 8.00 -7.59
N MET A 24 3.53 6.77 -7.79
CA MET A 24 2.99 6.35 -9.08
C MET A 24 1.68 7.07 -9.41
N ILE A 25 0.79 7.25 -8.43
CA ILE A 25 -0.47 7.98 -8.61
C ILE A 25 -0.19 9.43 -9.01
N GLU A 26 0.71 10.13 -8.31
CA GLU A 26 1.08 11.52 -8.63
C GLU A 26 1.56 11.66 -10.07
N ARG A 27 2.47 10.78 -10.50
CA ARG A 27 2.98 10.76 -11.89
C ARG A 27 1.88 10.49 -12.92
N GLN A 28 0.94 9.59 -12.62
CA GLN A 28 -0.19 9.33 -13.52
C GLN A 28 -1.19 10.48 -13.56
N CYS A 29 -1.40 11.19 -12.45
CA CYS A 29 -2.18 12.42 -12.43
C CYS A 29 -1.54 13.51 -13.31
N GLU A 30 -0.22 13.70 -13.25
CA GLU A 30 0.49 14.64 -14.12
C GLU A 30 0.41 14.23 -15.61
N ARG A 31 0.47 12.93 -15.90
CA ARG A 31 0.28 12.42 -17.27
C ARG A 31 -1.13 12.69 -17.76
N LEU A 32 -2.13 12.43 -16.92
CA LEU A 32 -3.54 12.67 -17.22
C LEU A 32 -3.81 14.16 -17.46
N ALA A 33 -3.28 15.05 -16.61
CA ALA A 33 -3.41 16.50 -16.79
C ALA A 33 -2.88 16.94 -18.17
N ARG A 34 -1.69 16.47 -18.55
CA ARG A 34 -1.10 16.77 -19.87
C ARG A 34 -1.90 16.18 -21.04
N GLN A 35 -2.53 15.02 -20.88
CA GLN A 35 -3.42 14.46 -21.90
C GLN A 35 -4.67 15.34 -22.09
N LEU A 36 -5.29 15.76 -20.99
CA LEU A 36 -6.47 16.61 -21.01
C LEU A 36 -6.18 17.98 -21.63
N GLU A 37 -5.06 18.62 -21.28
CA GLU A 37 -4.61 19.88 -21.87
C GLU A 37 -4.40 19.79 -23.40
N ARG A 38 -4.01 18.60 -23.89
CA ARG A 38 -3.78 18.33 -25.32
C ARG A 38 -5.01 17.77 -26.03
N GLY A 39 -6.15 17.64 -25.35
CA GLY A 39 -7.36 17.02 -25.91
C GLY A 39 -7.19 15.54 -26.28
N GLN A 40 -6.25 14.84 -25.65
CA GLN A 40 -6.02 13.41 -25.87
C GLN A 40 -6.99 12.56 -25.03
N ASP A 41 -7.31 11.35 -25.51
CA ASP A 41 -8.13 10.40 -24.77
C ASP A 41 -7.44 9.97 -23.47
N PRO A 42 -8.05 10.22 -22.29
CA PRO A 42 -7.45 9.88 -20.99
C PRO A 42 -7.65 8.42 -20.57
N LYS A 43 -8.38 7.59 -21.33
CA LYS A 43 -8.88 6.27 -20.88
C LYS A 43 -7.81 5.37 -20.27
N GLU A 44 -6.62 5.31 -20.87
CA GLU A 44 -5.50 4.52 -20.34
C GLU A 44 -5.05 5.02 -18.97
N SER A 45 -4.83 6.34 -18.82
CA SER A 45 -4.40 6.93 -17.55
C SER A 45 -5.48 6.81 -16.48
N THR A 46 -6.77 6.93 -16.84
CA THR A 46 -7.87 6.70 -15.89
C THR A 46 -7.91 5.25 -15.40
N PHE A 47 -7.69 4.27 -16.30
CA PHE A 47 -7.63 2.86 -15.93
C PHE A 47 -6.45 2.56 -14.99
N VAL A 48 -5.26 3.06 -15.33
CA VAL A 48 -4.06 2.89 -14.49
C VAL A 48 -4.26 3.51 -13.11
N LEU A 49 -4.82 4.73 -13.04
CA LEU A 49 -5.14 5.39 -11.77
C LEU A 49 -6.11 4.57 -10.91
N TYR A 50 -7.14 3.99 -11.53
CA TYR A 50 -8.07 3.11 -10.82
C TYR A 50 -7.36 1.88 -10.23
N CYS A 51 -6.50 1.22 -11.00
CA CYS A 51 -5.72 0.09 -10.50
C CYS A 51 -4.79 0.47 -9.35
N LEU A 52 -4.10 1.61 -9.45
CA LEU A 52 -3.25 2.12 -8.37
C LEU A 52 -4.05 2.45 -7.10
N GLN A 53 -5.25 3.01 -7.25
CA GLN A 53 -6.14 3.26 -6.12
C GLN A 53 -6.54 1.94 -5.43
N GLN A 54 -6.91 0.91 -6.20
CA GLN A 54 -7.25 -0.41 -5.62
C GLN A 54 -6.05 -1.05 -4.91
N SER A 55 -4.86 -0.96 -5.51
CA SER A 55 -3.62 -1.44 -4.88
C SER A 55 -3.33 -0.72 -3.56
N LEU A 56 -3.49 0.60 -3.53
CA LEU A 56 -3.27 1.41 -2.32
C LEU A 56 -4.24 1.02 -1.20
N ILE A 57 -5.52 0.80 -1.53
CA ILE A 57 -6.52 0.32 -0.57
C ILE A 57 -6.12 -1.05 -0.02
N ALA A 58 -5.71 -1.98 -0.89
CA ALA A 58 -5.30 -3.32 -0.49
C ALA A 58 -4.07 -3.29 0.44
N LEU A 59 -3.05 -2.49 0.10
CA LEU A 59 -1.86 -2.32 0.92
C LEU A 59 -2.17 -1.67 2.28
N SER A 60 -3.05 -0.67 2.29
CA SER A 60 -3.48 -0.01 3.53
C SER A 60 -4.23 -0.97 4.45
N ASN A 61 -5.10 -1.81 3.89
CA ASN A 61 -5.78 -2.87 4.64
C ASN A 61 -4.80 -3.92 5.16
N SER A 62 -3.84 -4.36 4.34
CA SER A 62 -2.79 -5.30 4.74
C SER A 62 -1.98 -4.79 5.94
N LYS A 63 -1.64 -3.49 5.95
CA LYS A 63 -1.01 -2.83 7.09
C LYS A 63 -1.88 -2.91 8.34
N LEU A 64 -3.16 -2.56 8.23
CA LEU A 64 -4.10 -2.61 9.36
C LEU A 64 -4.24 -4.03 9.92
N TYR A 65 -4.37 -5.06 9.07
CA TYR A 65 -4.45 -6.45 9.51
C TYR A 65 -3.17 -6.90 10.21
N SER A 66 -2.00 -6.57 9.67
CA SER A 66 -0.71 -6.86 10.32
C SER A 66 -0.60 -6.22 11.71
N GLU A 67 -1.08 -4.99 11.89
CA GLU A 67 -1.08 -4.29 13.18
C GLU A 67 -2.11 -4.86 14.17
N TRP A 68 -3.25 -5.36 13.67
CA TRP A 68 -4.28 -6.01 14.48
C TRP A 68 -3.84 -7.38 14.98
N ASP A 69 -3.25 -8.21 14.11
CA ASP A 69 -2.73 -9.53 14.49
C ASP A 69 -1.65 -9.40 15.58
N ALA A 70 -0.76 -8.41 15.47
CA ALA A 70 0.26 -8.12 16.47
C ALA A 70 -0.32 -7.74 17.86
N LYS A 71 -1.52 -7.15 17.91
CA LYS A 71 -2.20 -6.77 19.16
C LYS A 71 -2.98 -7.92 19.80
N CYS A 72 -3.42 -8.90 19.02
CA CYS A 72 -4.33 -9.96 19.46
C CYS A 72 -3.62 -11.25 19.91
N VAL A 73 -2.29 -11.35 19.90
CA VAL A 73 -1.58 -12.52 20.44
C VAL A 73 -1.71 -12.57 21.97
N PRO A 74 -2.46 -13.53 22.56
CA PRO A 74 -2.46 -13.71 24.00
C PRO A 74 -1.09 -14.25 24.39
N ARG A 75 -0.34 -13.53 25.23
CA ARG A 75 0.85 -14.08 25.89
C ARG A 75 0.40 -15.30 26.70
N ARG A 76 0.53 -16.51 26.13
CA ARG A 76 0.42 -17.76 26.90
C ARG A 76 1.51 -17.67 27.96
N LYS A 77 1.12 -17.38 29.20
CA LYS A 77 2.00 -17.47 30.36
C LYS A 77 2.52 -18.91 30.38
N GLN A 78 3.83 -19.08 30.22
CA GLN A 78 4.50 -20.33 30.59
C GLN A 78 4.34 -20.46 32.11
N SER A 79 3.36 -21.25 32.53
CA SER A 79 3.31 -21.78 33.89
C SER A 79 4.39 -22.85 33.99
N GLN A 80 5.50 -22.50 34.64
CA GLN A 80 6.36 -23.49 35.31
C GLN A 80 5.74 -23.89 36.63
#